data_AF-A0A9W6ILD8-F1
#
_entry.id   AF-A0A9W6ILD8-F1
#
_cell.length_a   1.000
_cell.length_b   1.000
_cell.length_c   1.000
_cell.angle_alpha   90.00
_cell.angle_beta   90.00
_cell.angle_gamma   90.00
#
_symmetry.space_group_name_H-M   'P 1'
#
loop_
_entity.id
_entity.type
_entity.pdbx_description
1 polymer ?
#
loop_
_entity_poly.entity_id
_entity_poly.type
_entity_poly.pdbx_seq_one_letter_code
_entity_poly.pdbx_strand_id
1 'polypeptide(L)'
;MLDTLIWKDATEAQRRRALARPVETGTADAAAREIVDAVRARGDEAVRAYAARLDGHAPDDFRVLAEALREARKGMDPADIEAVKAAADAVRRFHVRQGYSGYSVETWPGVMASRRATPVDVAALYVPAGSAPLVSTLIMLAVPAQLAGVPRIVVVAPPAGEGGVNPALLATAEILGIDEVYAIGGAQAIAALATGAAGLPRADKIFGPGNAYVAAAKSYVAGLPGGPAIDLPAGPSEVMVIADDRADAELVASDLLSQAEHDPSAQVVLVCFDSATRDRVIAATEAQLAQLPRAEIARAALASSCTVICDTLEEAAEVANVYAPEHLILQADAAERLVGLVRHAGSIFVGAFTPEAAGDYAAGPNHTLPTSGAARAYGGVTVEAFQKTTTILRATAEGAAAMAPAVERLAALEGLEAHATAMRLRRERAGAQPGVAAAGGPRAGTKRRKTAETDVTVTVNLDRDGPSRIATGVGYFDHMLEQVARHGGIALDVAVEGDLHIDAHHTIEDVCLTFGEALREALRDKRGLARFGFELPMDETRAAVWIDLSGRPFAKFEGEIPGETVGEFPVEMTAHAFRSIAESLGAAIHVKVEGENAHHMVEACFKAFGRALRKAVRVEGDALPSTKGMLA
;
A
#
# COMPACT_ATOMS: atom_id res chain seq x y z
N MET A 1 38.41 13.23 -19.38
CA MET A 1 37.30 13.99 -19.99
C MET A 1 36.25 12.98 -20.42
N LEU A 2 34.97 13.31 -20.24
CA LEU A 2 33.84 12.45 -20.59
C LEU A 2 33.83 12.20 -22.10
N ASP A 3 33.86 10.94 -22.53
CA ASP A 3 33.74 10.60 -23.94
C ASP A 3 32.40 11.10 -24.48
N THR A 4 32.40 11.79 -25.63
CA THR A 4 31.18 12.38 -26.20
C THR A 4 30.59 11.51 -27.30
N LEU A 5 29.29 11.22 -27.19
CA LEU A 5 28.48 10.55 -28.21
C LEU A 5 27.41 11.52 -28.76
N ILE A 6 27.31 11.66 -30.08
CA ILE A 6 26.16 12.32 -30.71
C ILE A 6 25.08 11.27 -30.97
N TRP A 7 23.94 11.38 -30.29
CA TRP A 7 22.94 10.31 -30.22
C TRP A 7 22.39 9.93 -31.60
N LYS A 8 21.98 10.91 -32.40
CA LYS A 8 21.37 10.69 -33.72
C LYS A 8 22.31 10.01 -34.73
N ASP A 9 23.61 10.28 -34.63
CA ASP A 9 24.62 9.77 -35.54
C ASP A 9 25.17 8.39 -35.11
N ALA A 10 24.88 7.97 -33.88
CA ALA A 10 25.37 6.73 -33.32
C ALA A 10 24.48 5.53 -33.70
N THR A 11 25.13 4.42 -34.10
CA THR A 11 24.48 3.11 -34.23
C THR A 11 24.06 2.56 -32.87
N GLU A 12 23.14 1.60 -32.86
CA GLU A 12 22.70 0.93 -31.63
C GLU A 12 23.89 0.32 -30.83
N ALA A 13 24.86 -0.27 -31.54
CA ALA A 13 26.06 -0.83 -30.91
C ALA A 13 26.93 0.25 -30.24
N GLN A 14 27.08 1.42 -30.87
CA GLN A 14 27.81 2.55 -30.28
C GLN A 14 27.08 3.12 -29.06
N ARG A 15 25.75 3.27 -29.14
CA ARG A 15 24.91 3.71 -28.01
C ARG A 15 25.03 2.76 -26.82
N ARG A 16 24.90 1.45 -27.05
CA ARG A 16 25.07 0.42 -26.01
C ARG A 16 26.45 0.45 -25.38
N ARG A 17 27.50 0.68 -26.17
CA ARG A 17 28.88 0.74 -25.69
C ARG A 17 29.14 1.98 -24.84
N ALA A 18 28.65 3.16 -25.27
CA ALA A 18 28.84 4.41 -24.53
C ALA A 18 28.09 4.41 -23.19
N LEU A 19 26.94 3.73 -23.14
CA LEU A 19 26.10 3.56 -21.95
C LEU A 19 26.42 2.29 -21.16
N ALA A 20 27.51 1.58 -21.51
CA ALA A 20 27.91 0.38 -20.79
C ALA A 20 28.49 0.76 -19.42
N ARG A 21 28.03 0.05 -18.39
CA ARG A 21 28.50 0.24 -17.02
C ARG A 21 29.87 -0.38 -16.80
N PRO A 22 30.68 0.15 -15.88
CA PRO A 22 31.90 -0.52 -15.43
C PRO A 22 31.56 -1.90 -14.90
N VAL A 23 32.23 -2.93 -15.40
CA VAL A 23 32.06 -4.30 -14.88
C VAL A 23 33.10 -4.50 -13.79
N GLU A 24 32.64 -4.67 -12.55
CA GLU A 24 33.51 -5.20 -11.51
C GLU A 24 33.87 -6.65 -11.83
N THR A 25 35.17 -6.94 -11.91
CA THR A 25 35.67 -8.28 -12.23
C THR A 25 35.16 -9.31 -11.21
N GLY A 26 34.77 -10.51 -11.66
CA GLY A 26 34.11 -11.59 -10.86
C GLY A 26 34.87 -12.19 -9.67
N THR A 27 35.85 -11.48 -9.13
CA THR A 27 36.58 -11.81 -7.90
C THR A 27 35.70 -11.66 -6.65
N ALA A 28 34.81 -10.65 -6.61
CA ALA A 28 33.90 -10.42 -5.50
C ALA A 28 32.89 -11.56 -5.32
N ASP A 29 32.31 -12.06 -6.42
CA ASP A 29 31.36 -13.19 -6.40
C ASP A 29 31.98 -14.46 -5.84
N ALA A 30 33.17 -14.82 -6.32
CA ALA A 30 33.87 -16.01 -5.86
C ALA A 30 34.22 -15.92 -4.36
N ALA A 31 34.74 -14.78 -3.93
CA ALA A 31 35.09 -14.53 -2.52
C ALA A 31 33.86 -14.52 -1.61
N ALA A 32 32.77 -13.87 -2.02
CA ALA A 32 31.53 -13.84 -1.25
C ALA A 32 30.93 -15.25 -1.08
N ARG A 33 30.94 -16.07 -2.14
CA ARG A 33 30.51 -17.48 -2.07
C ARG A 33 31.36 -18.29 -1.11
N GLU A 34 32.69 -18.16 -1.19
CA GLU A 34 33.62 -18.84 -0.28
C GLU A 34 33.31 -18.50 1.18
N ILE A 35 33.12 -17.21 1.49
CA ILE A 35 32.79 -16.74 2.84
C ILE A 35 31.45 -17.31 3.31
N VAL A 36 30.41 -17.19 2.49
CA VAL A 36 29.06 -17.66 2.84
C VAL A 36 29.05 -19.17 3.08
N ASP A 37 29.69 -19.96 2.20
CA ASP A 37 29.71 -21.42 2.34
C ASP A 37 30.57 -21.87 3.53
N ALA A 38 31.66 -21.16 3.83
CA ALA A 38 32.44 -21.40 5.04
C ALA A 38 31.63 -21.14 6.31
N VAL A 39 30.85 -20.05 6.38
CA VAL A 39 29.95 -19.76 7.52
C VAL A 39 28.85 -20.80 7.63
N ARG A 40 28.27 -21.26 6.52
CA ARG A 40 27.28 -22.34 6.54
C ARG A 40 27.84 -23.67 7.05
N ALA A 41 29.11 -23.95 6.76
CA ALA A 41 29.77 -25.19 7.14
C ALA A 41 30.31 -25.18 8.59
N ARG A 42 30.88 -24.06 9.04
CA ARG A 42 31.59 -23.95 10.32
C ARG A 42 30.94 -23.02 11.35
N GLY A 43 29.85 -22.35 10.99
CA GLY A 43 29.10 -21.46 11.88
C GLY A 43 29.96 -20.33 12.45
N ASP A 44 29.82 -20.12 13.76
CA ASP A 44 30.46 -19.05 14.54
C ASP A 44 31.98 -18.97 14.35
N GLU A 45 32.66 -20.12 14.22
CA GLU A 45 34.10 -20.18 14.00
C GLU A 45 34.51 -19.42 12.74
N ALA A 46 33.81 -19.66 11.62
CA ALA A 46 34.09 -18.99 10.36
C ALA A 46 33.74 -17.50 10.40
N VAL A 47 32.62 -17.13 11.05
CA VAL A 47 32.24 -15.71 11.22
C VAL A 47 33.35 -14.96 11.94
N ARG A 48 33.81 -15.47 13.09
CA ARG A 48 34.87 -14.84 13.89
C ARG A 48 36.20 -14.78 13.14
N ALA A 49 36.56 -15.84 12.42
CA ALA A 49 37.79 -15.87 11.62
C ALA A 49 37.78 -14.80 10.51
N TYR A 50 36.66 -14.63 9.80
CA TYR A 50 36.54 -13.59 8.78
C TYR A 50 36.44 -12.18 9.38
N ALA A 51 35.71 -12.00 10.48
CA ALA A 51 35.65 -10.72 11.18
C ALA A 51 37.04 -10.28 11.68
N ALA A 52 37.82 -11.19 12.27
CA ALA A 52 39.19 -10.89 12.70
C ALA A 52 40.08 -10.50 11.51
N ARG A 53 39.94 -11.20 10.37
CA ARG A 53 40.77 -10.99 9.18
C ARG A 53 40.41 -9.72 8.40
N LEU A 54 39.11 -9.44 8.24
CA LEU A 54 38.60 -8.42 7.33
C LEU A 54 38.20 -7.14 8.07
N ASP A 55 37.60 -7.28 9.25
CA ASP A 55 37.13 -6.16 10.06
C ASP A 55 38.19 -5.74 11.11
N GLY A 56 39.20 -6.58 11.36
CA GLY A 56 40.19 -6.37 12.42
C GLY A 56 39.60 -6.45 13.84
N HIS A 57 38.36 -6.93 13.97
CA HIS A 57 37.57 -6.91 15.19
C HIS A 57 36.69 -8.17 15.27
N ALA A 58 36.88 -8.99 16.30
CA ALA A 58 36.14 -10.24 16.50
C ALA A 58 35.86 -10.47 18.00
N PRO A 59 35.00 -9.64 18.62
CA PRO A 59 34.66 -9.77 20.03
C PRO A 59 33.89 -11.06 20.31
N ASP A 60 33.86 -11.52 21.56
CA ASP A 60 33.06 -12.69 21.96
C ASP A 60 31.55 -12.48 21.70
N ASP A 61 31.06 -11.26 21.83
CA ASP A 61 29.70 -10.86 21.45
C ASP A 61 29.77 -9.67 20.48
N PHE A 62 29.18 -9.83 19.30
CA PHE A 62 29.09 -8.78 18.29
C PHE A 62 28.03 -7.72 18.65
N ARG A 63 27.10 -8.02 19.57
CA ARG A 63 26.04 -7.09 19.95
C ARG A 63 26.61 -5.89 20.71
N VAL A 64 26.28 -4.70 20.24
CA VAL A 64 26.60 -3.45 20.93
C VAL A 64 25.70 -3.32 22.16
N LEU A 65 26.30 -3.00 23.30
CA LEU A 65 25.58 -2.80 24.56
C LEU A 65 24.68 -1.56 24.50
N ALA A 66 23.47 -1.67 25.05
CA ALA A 66 22.51 -0.55 25.13
C ALA A 66 23.10 0.71 25.78
N GLU A 67 24.04 0.56 26.72
CA GLU A 67 24.72 1.71 27.33
C GLU A 67 25.59 2.48 26.32
N ALA A 68 26.25 1.78 25.39
CA ALA A 68 27.07 2.43 24.37
C ALA A 68 26.22 3.28 23.40
N LEU A 69 25.00 2.84 23.09
CA LEU A 69 24.03 3.62 22.31
C LEU A 69 23.64 4.92 23.03
N ARG A 70 23.32 4.84 24.33
CA ARG A 70 22.98 6.01 25.15
C ARG A 70 24.14 6.99 25.30
N GLU A 71 25.35 6.48 25.56
CA GLU A 71 26.54 7.32 25.69
C GLU A 71 26.88 8.00 24.35
N ALA A 72 26.77 7.27 23.24
CA ALA A 72 26.95 7.85 21.91
C ALA A 72 25.96 9.01 21.65
N ARG A 73 24.68 8.83 22.00
CA ARG A 73 23.68 9.90 21.89
C ARG A 73 23.97 11.08 22.80
N LYS A 74 24.42 10.86 24.04
CA LYS A 74 24.80 11.94 24.97
C LYS A 74 25.99 12.75 24.46
N GLY A 75 26.93 12.09 23.76
CA GLY A 75 28.13 12.72 23.21
C GLY A 75 27.95 13.37 21.83
N MET A 76 26.81 13.18 21.17
CA MET A 76 26.52 13.75 19.85
C MET A 76 26.19 15.24 19.96
N ASP A 77 26.68 16.04 19.01
CA ASP A 77 26.40 17.48 18.99
C ASP A 77 24.88 17.73 18.88
N PRO A 78 24.31 18.66 19.67
CA PRO A 78 22.88 18.97 19.58
C PRO A 78 22.40 19.33 18.18
N ALA A 79 23.21 20.01 17.36
CA ALA A 79 22.86 20.34 15.98
C ALA A 79 22.78 19.08 15.11
N ASP A 80 23.68 18.12 15.30
CA ASP A 80 23.65 16.84 14.58
C ASP A 80 22.43 16.01 14.98
N ILE A 81 22.05 16.02 16.27
CA ILE A 81 20.82 15.37 16.75
C ILE A 81 19.59 15.95 16.06
N GLU A 82 19.49 17.28 15.96
CA GLU A 82 18.37 17.93 15.28
C GLU A 82 18.36 17.65 13.77
N ALA A 83 19.54 17.56 13.13
CA ALA A 83 19.65 17.18 11.72
C ALA A 83 19.14 15.74 11.48
N VAL A 84 19.54 14.78 12.31
CA VAL A 84 19.06 13.38 12.25
C VAL A 84 17.54 13.32 12.42
N LYS A 85 16.98 14.04 13.39
CA LYS A 85 15.53 14.09 13.62
C LYS A 85 14.80 14.70 12.44
N ALA A 86 15.29 15.82 11.91
CA ALA A 86 14.67 16.52 10.78
C ALA A 86 14.63 15.63 9.53
N ALA A 87 15.73 14.93 9.24
CA ALA A 87 15.82 13.94 8.17
C ALA A 87 14.85 12.78 8.39
N ALA A 88 14.85 12.17 9.58
CA ALA A 88 13.94 11.08 9.92
C ALA A 88 12.45 11.49 9.82
N ASP A 89 12.12 12.71 10.21
CA ASP A 89 10.77 13.26 10.08
C ASP A 89 10.36 13.49 8.63
N ALA A 90 11.27 13.97 7.78
CA ALA A 90 11.02 14.11 6.34
C ALA A 90 10.78 12.74 5.69
N VAL A 91 11.64 11.75 5.98
CA VAL A 91 11.49 10.37 5.49
C VAL A 91 10.15 9.79 5.96
N ARG A 92 9.80 9.98 7.24
CA ARG A 92 8.54 9.51 7.80
C ARG A 92 7.33 10.15 7.11
N ARG A 93 7.36 11.47 6.88
CA ARG A 93 6.27 12.19 6.19
C ARG A 93 6.06 11.70 4.75
N PHE A 94 7.12 11.35 4.04
CA PHE A 94 7.02 10.80 2.69
C PHE A 94 6.48 9.36 2.70
N HIS A 95 7.02 8.51 3.57
CA HIS A 95 6.74 7.08 3.57
C HIS A 95 5.42 6.69 4.25
N VAL A 96 4.84 7.52 5.13
CA VAL A 96 3.60 7.16 5.88
C VAL A 96 2.38 6.88 5.00
N ARG A 97 2.38 7.35 3.74
CA ARG A 97 1.30 7.10 2.77
C ARG A 97 1.47 5.78 1.99
N GLN A 98 2.63 5.14 2.10
CA GLN A 98 2.96 3.89 1.41
C GLN A 98 2.48 2.68 2.23
N GLY A 99 2.70 1.48 1.68
CA GLY A 99 2.38 0.20 2.29
C GLY A 99 1.21 -0.51 1.62
N TYR A 100 1.22 -1.84 1.68
CA TYR A 100 0.10 -2.62 1.20
C TYR A 100 -1.10 -2.52 2.15
N SER A 101 -2.27 -2.23 1.59
CA SER A 101 -3.55 -2.36 2.29
C SER A 101 -4.16 -3.74 2.08
N GLY A 102 -4.79 -4.26 3.13
CA GLY A 102 -5.63 -5.45 3.01
C GLY A 102 -6.97 -5.11 2.38
N TYR A 103 -7.51 -6.02 1.56
CA TYR A 103 -8.83 -5.86 0.96
C TYR A 103 -9.50 -7.21 0.72
N SER A 104 -10.81 -7.21 0.50
CA SER A 104 -11.61 -8.40 0.19
C SER A 104 -12.56 -8.13 -0.96
N VAL A 105 -12.72 -9.12 -1.84
CA VAL A 105 -13.60 -9.07 -3.01
C VAL A 105 -14.37 -10.38 -3.09
N GLU A 106 -15.69 -10.28 -3.25
CA GLU A 106 -16.51 -11.43 -3.61
C GLU A 106 -16.35 -11.71 -5.11
N THR A 107 -15.69 -12.81 -5.45
CA THR A 107 -15.36 -13.15 -6.85
C THR A 107 -16.42 -14.04 -7.49
N TRP A 108 -17.17 -14.77 -6.68
CA TRP A 108 -18.38 -15.50 -7.02
C TRP A 108 -19.37 -15.33 -5.86
N PRO A 109 -20.70 -15.42 -6.10
CA PRO A 109 -21.66 -15.49 -5.00
C PRO A 109 -21.25 -16.55 -3.96
N GLY A 110 -21.01 -16.13 -2.71
CA GLY A 110 -20.55 -17.01 -1.64
C GLY A 110 -19.05 -17.36 -1.66
N VAL A 111 -18.22 -16.71 -2.49
CA VAL A 111 -16.76 -16.89 -2.52
C VAL A 111 -16.05 -15.56 -2.29
N MET A 112 -15.41 -15.44 -1.13
CA MET A 112 -14.65 -14.26 -0.73
C MET A 112 -13.14 -14.51 -0.91
N ALA A 113 -12.51 -13.69 -1.75
CA ALA A 113 -11.06 -13.65 -1.90
C ALA A 113 -10.51 -12.38 -1.20
N SER A 114 -9.62 -12.56 -0.24
CA SER A 114 -8.99 -11.47 0.50
C SER A 114 -7.49 -11.45 0.27
N ARG A 115 -6.90 -10.26 0.30
CA ARG A 115 -5.45 -10.04 0.41
C ARG A 115 -5.16 -9.44 1.78
N ARG A 116 -4.27 -10.07 2.54
CA ARG A 116 -3.77 -9.58 3.83
C ARG A 116 -2.33 -9.13 3.68
N ALA A 117 -2.01 -7.93 4.14
CA ALA A 117 -0.64 -7.43 4.25
C ALA A 117 -0.12 -7.62 5.69
N THR A 118 1.11 -8.09 5.83
CA THR A 118 1.80 -8.27 7.12
C THR A 118 3.28 -7.92 6.96
N PRO A 119 3.95 -7.37 7.97
CA PRO A 119 5.40 -7.15 7.90
C PRO A 119 6.18 -8.47 7.82
N VAL A 120 7.45 -8.40 7.43
CA VAL A 120 8.44 -9.44 7.74
C VAL A 120 8.68 -9.49 9.26
N ASP A 121 9.06 -10.65 9.80
CA ASP A 121 9.23 -10.79 11.25
C ASP A 121 10.60 -10.25 11.69
N VAL A 122 11.65 -10.49 10.89
CA VAL A 122 13.01 -9.95 11.11
C VAL A 122 13.53 -9.23 9.86
N ALA A 123 13.66 -7.90 9.96
CA ALA A 123 14.37 -7.09 8.95
C ALA A 123 15.78 -6.78 9.44
N ALA A 124 16.79 -7.23 8.69
CA ALA A 124 18.18 -6.90 8.97
C ALA A 124 18.67 -5.79 8.04
N LEU A 125 19.19 -4.71 8.61
CA LEU A 125 19.64 -3.51 7.94
C LEU A 125 21.16 -3.50 7.96
N TYR A 126 21.78 -3.74 6.81
CA TYR A 126 23.21 -3.55 6.63
C TYR A 126 23.48 -2.07 6.37
N VAL A 127 24.23 -1.43 7.26
CA VAL A 127 24.66 -0.04 7.10
C VAL A 127 26.16 -0.03 6.82
N PRO A 128 26.59 0.30 5.59
CA PRO A 128 28.01 0.32 5.27
C PRO A 128 28.77 1.34 6.13
N ALA A 129 30.06 1.08 6.30
CA ALA A 129 31.02 2.05 6.80
C ALA A 129 32.03 2.37 5.70
N GLY A 130 32.34 3.64 5.51
CA GLY A 130 33.47 4.10 4.71
C GLY A 130 34.54 4.75 5.60
N SER A 131 35.25 5.74 5.06
CA SER A 131 36.03 6.69 5.87
C SER A 131 35.17 7.55 6.81
N ALA A 132 33.85 7.55 6.61
CA ALA A 132 32.85 8.26 7.41
C ALA A 132 31.61 7.36 7.68
N PRO A 133 30.84 7.63 8.76
CA PRO A 133 29.61 6.92 9.06
C PRO A 133 28.45 7.33 8.14
N LEU A 134 27.71 6.36 7.60
CA LEU A 134 26.53 6.60 6.75
C LEU A 134 25.24 6.62 7.58
N VAL A 135 25.06 7.65 8.41
CA VAL A 135 23.87 7.80 9.28
C VAL A 135 22.57 7.94 8.48
N SER A 136 22.62 8.53 7.29
CA SER A 136 21.46 8.66 6.39
C SER A 136 20.91 7.30 5.96
N THR A 137 21.77 6.34 5.63
CA THR A 137 21.34 4.97 5.27
C THR A 137 20.57 4.29 6.40
N LEU A 138 20.99 4.48 7.65
CA LEU A 138 20.23 3.95 8.78
C LEU A 138 18.83 4.56 8.85
N ILE A 139 18.69 5.88 8.67
CA ILE A 139 17.39 6.56 8.65
C ILE A 139 16.51 6.01 7.51
N MET A 140 17.08 5.92 6.31
CA MET A 140 16.39 5.49 5.10
C MET A 140 15.91 4.04 5.15
N LEU A 141 16.55 3.18 5.94
CA LEU A 141 16.14 1.79 6.13
C LEU A 141 15.23 1.59 7.35
N ALA A 142 15.56 2.23 8.47
CA ALA A 142 14.85 2.07 9.74
C ALA A 142 13.43 2.64 9.70
N VAL A 143 13.27 3.85 9.17
CA VAL A 143 11.97 4.54 9.18
C VAL A 143 10.89 3.76 8.40
N PRO A 144 11.11 3.28 7.15
CA PRO A 144 10.11 2.45 6.47
C PRO A 144 9.90 1.09 7.15
N ALA A 145 10.92 0.48 7.77
CA ALA A 145 10.74 -0.74 8.55
C ALA A 145 9.82 -0.54 9.76
N GLN A 146 9.97 0.58 10.47
CA GLN A 146 9.11 0.97 11.59
C GLN A 146 7.69 1.24 11.13
N LEU A 147 7.51 1.96 10.02
CA LEU A 147 6.19 2.23 9.43
C LEU A 147 5.48 0.96 8.96
N ALA A 148 6.23 -0.03 8.46
CA ALA A 148 5.67 -1.34 8.11
C ALA A 148 5.23 -2.15 9.34
N GLY A 149 5.68 -1.79 10.54
CA GLY A 149 5.39 -2.50 11.79
C GLY A 149 6.26 -3.74 11.99
N VAL A 150 7.48 -3.76 11.45
CA VAL A 150 8.41 -4.87 11.64
C VAL A 150 8.70 -5.06 13.14
N PRO A 151 8.47 -6.26 13.71
CA PRO A 151 8.59 -6.47 15.15
C PRO A 151 10.05 -6.56 15.63
N ARG A 152 10.98 -6.98 14.76
CA ARG A 152 12.41 -7.04 15.07
C ARG A 152 13.24 -6.41 13.94
N ILE A 153 13.84 -5.26 14.23
CA ILE A 153 14.73 -4.53 13.32
C ILE A 153 16.15 -4.69 13.86
N VAL A 154 17.04 -5.24 13.03
CA VAL A 154 18.41 -5.57 13.39
C VAL A 154 19.35 -4.73 12.55
N VAL A 155 20.30 -4.04 13.15
CA VAL A 155 21.31 -3.27 12.41
C VAL A 155 22.65 -3.97 12.49
N VAL A 156 23.30 -4.18 11.34
CA VAL A 156 24.69 -4.62 11.27
C VAL A 156 25.52 -3.52 10.63
N ALA A 157 26.65 -3.18 11.23
CA ALA A 157 27.55 -2.16 10.73
C ALA A 157 29.01 -2.60 10.93
N PRO A 158 29.89 -2.38 9.93
CA PRO A 158 31.31 -2.65 10.10
C PRO A 158 31.90 -1.82 11.25
N PRO A 159 32.80 -2.40 12.07
CA PRO A 159 33.47 -1.67 13.14
C PRO A 159 34.46 -0.64 12.59
N ALA A 160 34.56 0.51 13.26
CA ALA A 160 35.51 1.58 12.99
C ALA A 160 36.81 1.38 13.83
N GLY A 161 37.60 0.37 13.45
CA GLY A 161 38.82 -0.01 14.18
C GLY A 161 38.54 -0.73 15.51
N GLU A 162 39.44 -0.61 16.50
CA GLU A 162 39.29 -1.30 17.79
C GLU A 162 38.10 -0.82 18.64
N GLY A 163 37.51 0.35 18.30
CA GLY A 163 36.44 0.99 19.07
C GLY A 163 35.01 0.50 18.80
N GLY A 164 34.81 -0.50 17.94
CA GLY A 164 33.47 -0.98 17.58
C GLY A 164 32.75 -0.06 16.58
N VAL A 165 31.43 -0.02 16.59
CA VAL A 165 30.63 0.79 15.63
C VAL A 165 30.82 2.30 15.88
N ASN A 166 30.81 3.10 14.81
CA ASN A 166 30.95 4.55 14.89
C ASN A 166 29.89 5.19 15.82
N PRO A 167 30.29 6.09 16.76
CA PRO A 167 29.36 6.73 17.69
C PRO A 167 28.20 7.47 17.04
N ALA A 168 28.38 8.15 15.90
CA ALA A 168 27.31 8.86 15.22
C ALA A 168 26.20 7.89 14.74
N LEU A 169 26.59 6.68 14.31
CA LEU A 169 25.64 5.65 13.90
C LEU A 169 24.89 5.08 15.12
N LEU A 170 25.59 4.84 16.23
CA LEU A 170 24.97 4.39 17.49
C LEU A 170 24.00 5.44 18.05
N ALA A 171 24.39 6.71 18.03
CA ALA A 171 23.51 7.81 18.43
C ALA A 171 22.27 7.89 17.55
N THR A 172 22.43 7.72 16.23
CA THR A 172 21.32 7.69 15.27
C THR A 172 20.39 6.51 15.55
N ALA A 173 20.92 5.31 15.80
CA ALA A 173 20.12 4.14 16.18
C ALA A 173 19.31 4.40 17.46
N GLU A 174 19.93 4.97 18.50
CA GLU A 174 19.25 5.36 19.74
C GLU A 174 18.16 6.41 19.51
N ILE A 175 18.41 7.43 18.67
CA ILE A 175 17.41 8.46 18.32
C ILE A 175 16.21 7.85 17.60
N LEU A 176 16.45 6.88 16.73
CA LEU A 176 15.40 6.15 16.01
C LEU A 176 14.73 5.07 16.88
N GLY A 177 15.24 4.78 18.08
CA GLY A 177 14.70 3.75 18.98
C GLY A 177 15.06 2.32 18.57
N ILE A 178 16.21 2.12 17.93
CA ILE A 178 16.78 0.81 17.59
C ILE A 178 17.83 0.43 18.64
N ASP A 179 17.64 -0.71 19.30
CA ASP A 179 18.50 -1.20 20.39
C ASP A 179 19.26 -2.51 20.06
N GLU A 180 19.05 -3.05 18.85
CA GLU A 180 19.67 -4.28 18.37
C GLU A 180 20.66 -3.97 17.24
N VAL A 181 21.88 -3.58 17.63
CA VAL A 181 22.99 -3.23 16.73
C VAL A 181 24.15 -4.22 16.92
N TYR A 182 24.77 -4.65 15.82
CA TYR A 182 25.91 -5.57 15.80
C TYR A 182 27.12 -4.98 15.07
N ALA A 183 28.30 -5.10 15.68
CA ALA A 183 29.57 -4.60 15.18
C ALA A 183 30.26 -5.61 14.25
N ILE A 184 29.71 -5.82 13.06
CA ILE A 184 30.22 -6.76 12.05
C ILE A 184 29.89 -6.28 10.64
N GLY A 185 30.84 -6.44 9.71
CA GLY A 185 30.71 -5.98 8.32
C GLY A 185 30.77 -7.08 7.26
N GLY A 186 30.73 -6.67 6.00
CA GLY A 186 31.09 -7.50 4.85
C GLY A 186 30.20 -8.72 4.57
N ALA A 187 30.71 -9.62 3.73
CA ALA A 187 30.01 -10.85 3.35
C ALA A 187 29.78 -11.78 4.56
N GLN A 188 30.65 -11.74 5.56
CA GLN A 188 30.52 -12.52 6.80
C GLN A 188 29.32 -12.07 7.64
N ALA A 189 29.01 -10.77 7.72
CA ALA A 189 27.78 -10.28 8.37
C ALA A 189 26.53 -10.79 7.64
N ILE A 190 26.52 -10.72 6.30
CA ILE A 190 25.40 -11.22 5.49
C ILE A 190 25.21 -12.73 5.68
N ALA A 191 26.29 -13.50 5.71
CA ALA A 191 26.25 -14.94 5.95
C ALA A 191 25.76 -15.27 7.38
N ALA A 192 26.20 -14.51 8.38
CA ALA A 192 25.76 -14.65 9.76
C ALA A 192 24.25 -14.36 9.90
N LEU A 193 23.75 -13.29 9.27
CA LEU A 193 22.31 -12.98 9.21
C LEU A 193 21.48 -14.04 8.47
N ALA A 194 22.04 -14.66 7.42
CA ALA A 194 21.34 -15.72 6.69
C ALA A 194 21.24 -17.03 7.49
N THR A 195 22.20 -17.29 8.37
CA THR A 195 22.32 -18.55 9.12
C THR A 195 21.88 -18.45 10.58
N GLY A 196 21.87 -17.24 11.16
CA GLY A 196 21.71 -17.03 12.61
C GLY A 196 22.96 -17.37 13.42
N ALA A 197 24.15 -17.25 12.82
CA ALA A 197 25.42 -17.59 13.46
C ALA A 197 25.98 -16.43 14.31
N ALA A 198 26.89 -16.76 15.23
CA ALA A 198 27.64 -15.84 16.06
C ALA A 198 26.78 -14.86 16.88
N GLY A 199 25.60 -15.31 17.33
CA GLY A 199 24.68 -14.50 18.14
C GLY A 199 23.83 -13.50 17.35
N LEU A 200 24.00 -13.43 16.02
CA LEU A 200 23.10 -12.66 15.16
C LEU A 200 21.79 -13.43 14.94
N PRO A 201 20.65 -12.73 14.83
CA PRO A 201 19.41 -13.38 14.45
C PRO A 201 19.41 -13.79 12.99
N ARG A 202 18.67 -14.86 12.71
CA ARG A 202 18.35 -15.24 11.34
C ARG A 202 17.34 -14.25 10.76
N ALA A 203 17.74 -13.53 9.71
CA ALA A 203 16.89 -12.55 9.04
C ALA A 203 15.85 -13.25 8.13
N ASP A 204 14.67 -12.65 7.98
CA ASP A 204 13.74 -13.01 6.90
C ASP A 204 14.07 -12.26 5.62
N LYS A 205 14.52 -11.00 5.77
CA LYS A 205 14.93 -10.15 4.66
C LYS A 205 16.07 -9.22 5.07
N ILE A 206 17.08 -9.11 4.21
CA ILE A 206 18.26 -8.27 4.41
C ILE A 206 18.17 -7.04 3.48
N PHE A 207 18.37 -5.87 4.06
CA PHE A 207 18.27 -4.56 3.41
C PHE A 207 19.59 -3.80 3.49
N GLY A 208 19.71 -2.81 2.62
CA GLY A 208 20.79 -1.83 2.64
C GLY A 208 21.84 -2.07 1.56
N PRO A 209 22.46 -0.99 1.05
CA PRO A 209 23.50 -1.07 0.05
C PRO A 209 24.78 -1.68 0.65
N GLY A 210 25.76 -1.94 -0.20
CA GLY A 210 27.10 -2.36 0.22
C GLY A 210 28.01 -2.47 -0.97
N ASN A 211 29.31 -2.69 -0.71
CA ASN A 211 30.26 -2.92 -1.77
C ASN A 211 29.97 -4.22 -2.55
N ALA A 212 30.75 -4.47 -3.61
CA ALA A 212 30.70 -5.65 -4.45
C ALA A 212 30.50 -6.98 -3.67
N TYR A 213 31.24 -7.16 -2.59
CA TYR A 213 31.24 -8.40 -1.79
C TYR A 213 29.95 -8.57 -1.00
N VAL A 214 29.41 -7.47 -0.44
CA VAL A 214 28.12 -7.48 0.27
C VAL A 214 26.98 -7.74 -0.71
N ALA A 215 26.98 -7.07 -1.88
CA ALA A 215 25.99 -7.29 -2.93
C ALA A 215 26.00 -8.74 -3.46
N ALA A 216 27.20 -9.28 -3.70
CA ALA A 216 27.38 -10.67 -4.09
C ALA A 216 26.92 -11.66 -3.01
N ALA A 217 27.25 -11.41 -1.75
CA ALA A 217 26.81 -12.23 -0.63
C ALA A 217 25.29 -12.22 -0.48
N LYS A 218 24.65 -11.03 -0.54
CA LYS A 218 23.19 -10.86 -0.51
C LYS A 218 22.53 -11.67 -1.63
N SER A 219 23.01 -11.53 -2.85
CA SER A 219 22.50 -12.26 -4.01
C SER A 219 22.66 -13.78 -3.84
N TYR A 220 23.79 -14.23 -3.31
CA TYR A 220 24.03 -15.65 -3.09
C TYR A 220 23.12 -16.23 -2.00
N VAL A 221 23.02 -15.58 -0.84
CA VAL A 221 22.17 -16.08 0.26
C VAL A 221 20.69 -16.08 -0.10
N ALA A 222 20.23 -15.12 -0.92
CA ALA A 222 18.85 -15.08 -1.42
C ALA A 222 18.53 -16.25 -2.36
N GLY A 223 19.54 -16.79 -3.06
CA GLY A 223 19.40 -17.97 -3.91
C GLY A 223 19.44 -19.30 -3.16
N LEU A 224 19.77 -19.31 -1.86
CA LEU A 224 19.86 -20.54 -1.08
C LEU A 224 18.47 -21.02 -0.62
N PRO A 225 18.23 -22.35 -0.56
CA PRO A 225 17.00 -22.89 0.02
C PRO A 225 16.78 -22.41 1.45
N GLY A 226 15.67 -21.72 1.67
CA GLY A 226 15.31 -21.14 2.96
C GLY A 226 16.17 -19.94 3.38
N GLY A 227 17.03 -19.41 2.51
CA GLY A 227 17.78 -18.18 2.77
C GLY A 227 16.87 -16.95 2.90
N PRO A 228 17.39 -15.83 3.44
CA PRO A 228 16.64 -14.59 3.54
C PRO A 228 16.37 -14.00 2.16
N ALA A 229 15.26 -13.28 2.02
CA ALA A 229 15.08 -12.39 0.89
C ALA A 229 16.06 -11.20 0.95
N ILE A 230 16.19 -10.45 -0.14
CA ILE A 230 16.93 -9.19 -0.18
C ILE A 230 16.05 -8.09 -0.77
N ASP A 231 16.38 -6.84 -0.48
CA ASP A 231 15.68 -5.66 -0.98
C ASP A 231 15.83 -5.45 -2.49
N LEU A 232 17.03 -5.09 -2.95
CA LEU A 232 17.32 -4.67 -4.31
C LEU A 232 18.63 -5.33 -4.79
N PRO A 233 18.79 -5.59 -6.10
CA PRO A 233 20.11 -5.75 -6.70
C PRO A 233 20.92 -4.46 -6.51
N ALA A 234 22.19 -4.60 -6.13
CA ALA A 234 23.10 -3.47 -5.95
C ALA A 234 24.39 -3.70 -6.77
N GLY A 235 24.95 -2.59 -7.22
CA GLY A 235 26.20 -2.42 -7.96
C GLY A 235 26.66 -0.96 -7.81
N PRO A 236 27.68 -0.51 -8.56
CA PRO A 236 28.20 0.85 -8.44
C PRO A 236 27.11 1.91 -8.57
N SER A 237 27.21 2.99 -7.79
CA SER A 237 26.23 4.08 -7.79
C SER A 237 26.39 4.99 -9.02
N GLU A 238 25.28 5.58 -9.46
CA GLU A 238 25.16 6.21 -10.78
C GLU A 238 24.29 7.47 -10.78
N VAL A 239 24.72 8.52 -11.47
CA VAL A 239 23.88 9.72 -11.72
C VAL A 239 23.86 10.06 -13.21
N MET A 240 22.69 10.43 -13.70
CA MET A 240 22.51 11.04 -15.01
C MET A 240 21.95 12.44 -14.87
N VAL A 241 22.57 13.43 -15.51
CA VAL A 241 22.06 14.81 -15.55
C VAL A 241 21.66 15.15 -16.98
N ILE A 242 20.39 15.54 -17.18
CA ILE A 242 19.90 16.13 -18.44
C ILE A 242 19.91 17.65 -18.28
N ALA A 243 20.74 18.34 -19.06
CA ALA A 243 20.98 19.77 -18.98
C ALA A 243 20.71 20.47 -20.32
N ASP A 244 19.89 21.51 -20.31
CA ASP A 244 19.68 22.38 -21.48
C ASP A 244 20.64 23.57 -21.55
N ASP A 245 20.46 24.42 -22.56
CA ASP A 245 21.32 25.58 -22.79
C ASP A 245 21.24 26.63 -21.67
N ARG A 246 20.17 26.61 -20.87
CA ARG A 246 19.97 27.50 -19.71
C ARG A 246 20.43 26.91 -18.39
N ALA A 247 20.74 25.62 -18.35
CA ALA A 247 21.30 24.98 -17.17
C ALA A 247 22.56 25.71 -16.69
N ASP A 248 22.66 25.85 -15.37
CA ASP A 248 23.84 26.38 -14.72
C ASP A 248 24.93 25.31 -14.72
N ALA A 249 26.01 25.60 -15.45
CA ALA A 249 27.10 24.64 -15.62
C ALA A 249 27.82 24.30 -14.31
N GLU A 250 27.85 25.23 -13.34
CA GLU A 250 28.49 24.98 -12.04
C GLU A 250 27.64 24.04 -11.19
N LEU A 251 26.32 24.18 -11.23
CA LEU A 251 25.40 23.28 -10.51
C LEU A 251 25.40 21.88 -11.12
N VAL A 252 25.32 21.77 -12.45
CA VAL A 252 25.42 20.47 -13.15
C VAL A 252 26.75 19.79 -12.85
N ALA A 253 27.87 20.52 -12.89
CA ALA A 253 29.18 19.98 -12.54
C ALA A 253 29.23 19.48 -11.09
N SER A 254 28.64 20.22 -10.15
CA SER A 254 28.56 19.82 -8.73
C SER A 254 27.78 18.52 -8.56
N ASP A 255 26.65 18.36 -9.25
CA ASP A 255 25.84 17.14 -9.20
C ASP A 255 26.59 15.93 -9.82
N LEU A 256 27.30 16.12 -10.93
CA LEU A 256 28.14 15.06 -11.50
C LEU A 256 29.26 14.67 -10.53
N LEU A 257 29.88 15.64 -9.86
CA LEU A 257 31.01 15.38 -8.96
C LEU A 257 30.58 14.77 -7.62
N SER A 258 29.40 15.11 -7.09
CA SER A 258 28.90 14.52 -5.83
C SER A 258 28.78 13.00 -5.93
N GLN A 259 28.38 12.50 -7.09
CA GLN A 259 28.34 11.06 -7.34
C GLN A 259 29.72 10.48 -7.68
N ALA A 260 30.54 11.19 -8.47
CA ALA A 260 31.85 10.69 -8.88
C ALA A 260 32.81 10.50 -7.69
N GLU A 261 32.72 11.32 -6.63
CA GLU A 261 33.60 11.21 -5.47
C GLU A 261 33.28 10.04 -4.53
N HIS A 262 32.15 9.36 -4.73
CA HIS A 262 31.69 8.30 -3.84
C HIS A 262 32.58 7.05 -3.93
N ASP A 263 32.80 6.55 -5.15
CA ASP A 263 33.52 5.31 -5.44
C ASP A 263 34.22 5.38 -6.81
N PRO A 264 35.44 4.82 -6.99
CA PRO A 264 36.13 4.84 -8.28
C PRO A 264 35.41 4.09 -9.41
N SER A 265 34.47 3.20 -9.08
CA SER A 265 33.62 2.48 -10.03
C SER A 265 32.28 3.18 -10.32
N ALA A 266 32.00 4.31 -9.66
CA ALA A 266 30.81 5.11 -9.97
C ALA A 266 30.82 5.57 -11.42
N GLN A 267 29.63 5.76 -12.00
CA GLN A 267 29.46 6.23 -13.36
C GLN A 267 28.53 7.43 -13.41
N VAL A 268 28.97 8.50 -14.08
CA VAL A 268 28.17 9.70 -14.29
C VAL A 268 27.90 9.90 -15.77
N VAL A 269 26.71 10.35 -16.13
CA VAL A 269 26.31 10.57 -17.52
C VAL A 269 25.72 11.96 -17.68
N LEU A 270 26.35 12.78 -18.52
CA LEU A 270 25.79 14.08 -18.92
C LEU A 270 24.99 13.89 -20.22
N VAL A 271 23.77 14.38 -20.25
CA VAL A 271 22.97 14.50 -21.49
C VAL A 271 22.70 15.97 -21.74
N CYS A 272 23.04 16.49 -22.92
CA CYS A 272 22.78 17.88 -23.28
C CYS A 272 22.36 18.02 -24.74
N PHE A 273 21.96 19.23 -25.16
CA PHE A 273 21.36 19.45 -26.49
C PHE A 273 22.30 20.06 -27.52
N ASP A 274 23.48 20.48 -27.08
CA ASP A 274 24.48 21.09 -27.94
C ASP A 274 25.89 20.98 -27.34
N SER A 275 26.90 21.26 -28.16
CA SER A 275 28.31 21.21 -27.75
C SER A 275 28.71 22.36 -26.83
N ALA A 276 28.07 23.52 -26.91
CA ALA A 276 28.42 24.68 -26.07
C ALA A 276 28.03 24.44 -24.61
N THR A 277 26.89 23.81 -24.36
CA THR A 277 26.43 23.37 -23.04
C THR A 277 27.36 22.30 -22.47
N ARG A 278 27.72 21.28 -23.26
CA ARG A 278 28.77 20.31 -22.89
C ARG A 278 30.05 21.01 -22.45
N ASP A 279 30.57 21.92 -23.28
CA ASP A 279 31.88 22.54 -23.05
C ASP A 279 31.88 23.39 -21.77
N ARG A 280 30.79 24.12 -21.49
CA ARG A 280 30.62 24.84 -20.23
C ARG A 280 30.63 23.92 -19.02
N VAL A 281 29.87 22.81 -19.07
CA VAL A 281 29.78 21.84 -17.96
C VAL A 281 31.11 21.12 -17.73
N ILE A 282 31.81 20.71 -18.80
CA ILE A 282 33.14 20.07 -18.67
C ILE A 282 34.14 21.04 -18.04
N ALA A 283 34.17 22.30 -18.47
CA ALA A 283 35.07 23.30 -17.88
C ALA A 283 34.79 23.54 -16.39
N ALA A 284 33.51 23.62 -16.00
CA ALA A 284 33.12 23.75 -14.60
C ALA A 284 33.49 22.50 -13.78
N THR A 285 33.31 21.30 -14.35
CA THR A 285 33.68 20.01 -13.73
C THR A 285 35.18 19.95 -13.47
N GLU A 286 36.01 20.33 -14.44
CA GLU A 286 37.48 20.34 -14.27
C GLU A 286 37.93 21.35 -13.20
N ALA A 287 37.30 22.54 -13.16
CA ALA A 287 37.60 23.57 -12.17
C ALA A 287 37.26 23.14 -10.73
N GLN A 288 36.09 22.53 -10.54
CA GLN A 288 35.66 22.03 -9.23
C GLN A 288 36.45 20.80 -8.80
N LEU A 289 36.71 19.85 -9.72
CA LEU A 289 37.49 18.63 -9.45
C LEU A 289 38.88 18.95 -8.88
N ALA A 290 39.52 20.03 -9.35
CA ALA A 290 40.83 20.45 -8.87
C ALA A 290 40.85 20.87 -7.39
N GLN A 291 39.68 21.16 -6.80
CA GLN A 291 39.54 21.60 -5.41
C GLN A 291 39.06 20.48 -4.47
N LEU A 292 38.61 19.34 -5.01
CA LEU A 292 38.07 18.25 -4.20
C LEU A 292 39.16 17.50 -3.43
N PRO A 293 39.01 17.28 -2.10
CA PRO A 293 39.92 16.42 -1.34
C PRO A 293 40.01 14.98 -1.89
N ARG A 294 38.92 14.49 -2.53
CA ARG A 294 38.81 13.14 -3.11
C ARG A 294 38.98 13.14 -4.64
N ALA A 295 39.69 14.11 -5.22
CA ALA A 295 39.82 14.29 -6.67
C ALA A 295 40.33 13.05 -7.43
N GLU A 296 41.22 12.24 -6.85
CA GLU A 296 41.71 11.02 -7.51
C GLU A 296 40.60 9.96 -7.70
N ILE A 297 39.70 9.82 -6.71
CA ILE A 297 38.57 8.90 -6.79
C ILE A 297 37.59 9.39 -7.85
N ALA A 298 37.22 10.67 -7.80
CA ALA A 298 36.34 11.28 -8.80
C ALA A 298 36.92 11.19 -10.22
N ARG A 299 38.24 11.36 -10.39
CA ARG A 299 38.91 11.21 -11.70
C ARG A 299 38.81 9.79 -12.24
N ALA A 300 38.89 8.77 -11.39
CA ALA A 300 38.73 7.38 -11.79
C ALA A 300 37.29 7.07 -12.27
N ALA A 301 36.28 7.55 -11.53
CA ALA A 301 34.88 7.43 -11.93
C ALA A 301 34.59 8.15 -13.27
N LEU A 302 35.10 9.38 -13.41
CA LEU A 302 34.96 10.18 -14.63
C LEU A 302 35.61 9.54 -15.87
N ALA A 303 36.59 8.65 -15.70
CA ALA A 303 37.21 7.92 -16.81
C ALA A 303 36.28 6.87 -17.44
N SER A 304 35.27 6.42 -16.69
CA SER A 304 34.25 5.47 -17.17
C SER A 304 32.91 6.15 -17.49
N SER A 305 32.89 7.48 -17.50
CA SER A 305 31.70 8.31 -17.61
C SER A 305 31.62 8.96 -18.99
N CYS A 306 30.43 9.36 -19.44
CA CYS A 306 30.23 9.84 -20.81
C CYS A 306 29.29 11.05 -20.91
N THR A 307 29.39 11.75 -22.04
CA THR A 307 28.45 12.80 -22.44
C THR A 307 27.68 12.37 -23.68
N VAL A 308 26.37 12.56 -23.69
CA VAL A 308 25.50 12.31 -24.84
C VAL A 308 24.87 13.61 -25.31
N ILE A 309 25.03 13.96 -26.58
CA ILE A 309 24.37 15.11 -27.19
C ILE A 309 23.15 14.63 -27.97
N CYS A 310 21.98 15.20 -27.67
CA CYS A 310 20.68 14.88 -28.27
C CYS A 310 20.10 16.10 -29.00
N ASP A 311 19.28 15.88 -30.03
CA ASP A 311 18.62 17.00 -30.74
C ASP A 311 17.28 17.38 -30.09
N THR A 312 16.65 16.47 -29.34
CA THR A 312 15.28 16.64 -28.80
C THR A 312 15.13 16.07 -27.39
N LEU A 313 14.13 16.55 -26.64
CA LEU A 313 13.80 16.02 -25.31
C LEU A 313 13.46 14.53 -25.35
N GLU A 314 12.82 14.07 -26.43
CA GLU A 314 12.47 12.69 -26.67
C GLU A 314 13.70 11.80 -26.78
N GLU A 315 14.75 12.27 -27.48
CA GLU A 315 16.02 11.57 -27.53
C GLU A 315 16.69 11.53 -26.16
N ALA A 316 16.70 12.64 -25.43
CA ALA A 316 17.28 12.71 -24.08
C ALA A 316 16.55 11.76 -23.10
N ALA A 317 15.22 11.72 -23.16
CA ALA A 317 14.42 10.78 -22.38
C ALA A 317 14.67 9.31 -22.82
N GLU A 318 14.89 9.06 -24.11
CA GLU A 318 15.25 7.72 -24.57
C GLU A 318 16.65 7.29 -24.08
N VAL A 319 17.62 8.20 -24.00
CA VAL A 319 18.91 7.93 -23.35
C VAL A 319 18.70 7.50 -21.89
N ALA A 320 17.92 8.26 -21.11
CA ALA A 320 17.58 7.90 -19.74
C ALA A 320 16.87 6.54 -19.66
N ASN A 321 15.94 6.25 -20.56
CA ASN A 321 15.21 4.97 -20.60
C ASN A 321 16.08 3.78 -21.03
N VAL A 322 17.08 4.00 -21.90
CA VAL A 322 18.06 2.98 -22.32
C VAL A 322 19.12 2.76 -21.24
N TYR A 323 19.48 3.79 -20.49
CA TYR A 323 20.44 3.64 -19.40
C TYR A 323 19.78 3.08 -18.12
N ALA A 324 18.57 3.55 -17.78
CA ALA A 324 17.85 3.30 -16.54
C ALA A 324 18.69 3.68 -15.29
N PRO A 325 18.96 4.98 -15.09
CA PRO A 325 19.85 5.46 -14.01
C PRO A 325 19.28 5.20 -12.61
N GLU A 326 20.17 5.11 -11.63
CA GLU A 326 19.82 5.18 -10.21
C GLU A 326 19.24 6.57 -9.89
N HIS A 327 20.02 7.64 -10.13
CA HIS A 327 19.60 9.03 -9.96
C HIS A 327 19.49 9.74 -11.32
N LEU A 328 18.37 10.43 -11.56
CA LEU A 328 18.16 11.27 -12.75
C LEU A 328 17.88 12.71 -12.34
N ILE A 329 18.75 13.64 -12.74
CA ILE A 329 18.60 15.06 -12.46
C ILE A 329 18.23 15.79 -13.76
N LEU A 330 17.17 16.59 -13.69
CA LEU A 330 16.62 17.32 -14.82
C LEU A 330 16.81 18.82 -14.61
N GLN A 331 17.90 19.36 -15.16
CA GLN A 331 18.19 20.79 -15.19
C GLN A 331 17.84 21.37 -16.57
N ALA A 332 16.53 21.49 -16.84
CA ALA A 332 16.03 22.05 -18.09
C ALA A 332 14.74 22.85 -17.88
N ASP A 333 14.49 23.88 -18.70
CA ASP A 333 13.27 24.69 -18.68
C ASP A 333 12.01 23.82 -18.85
N ALA A 334 12.10 22.75 -19.64
CA ALA A 334 11.02 21.80 -19.91
C ALA A 334 11.11 20.51 -19.06
N ALA A 335 11.68 20.56 -17.84
CA ALA A 335 11.89 19.38 -17.00
C ALA A 335 10.61 18.56 -16.73
N GLU A 336 9.46 19.21 -16.52
CA GLU A 336 8.17 18.51 -16.32
C GLU A 336 7.76 17.66 -17.53
N ARG A 337 8.08 18.11 -18.74
CA ARG A 337 7.85 17.33 -19.96
C ARG A 337 8.75 16.10 -19.99
N LEU A 338 10.01 16.24 -19.58
CA LEU A 338 10.94 15.12 -19.45
C LEU A 338 10.47 14.10 -18.41
N VAL A 339 9.97 14.54 -17.25
CA VAL A 339 9.37 13.65 -16.23
C VAL A 339 8.29 12.75 -16.84
N GLY A 340 7.41 13.31 -17.67
CA GLY A 340 6.36 12.53 -18.35
C GLY A 340 6.86 11.54 -19.42
N LEU A 341 8.08 11.70 -19.93
CA LEU A 341 8.69 10.83 -20.96
C LEU A 341 9.61 9.75 -20.37
N VAL A 342 10.10 9.95 -19.15
CA VAL A 342 10.98 9.00 -18.46
C VAL A 342 10.14 7.83 -17.94
N ARG A 343 10.55 6.62 -18.33
CA ARG A 343 9.97 5.33 -17.95
C ARG A 343 10.80 4.62 -16.86
N HIS A 344 12.11 4.88 -16.83
CA HIS A 344 13.04 4.17 -15.95
C HIS A 344 14.02 5.14 -15.30
N ALA A 345 13.92 5.29 -13.99
CA ALA A 345 14.88 5.94 -13.11
C ALA A 345 14.60 5.47 -11.67
N GLY A 346 15.62 5.37 -10.81
CA GLY A 346 15.43 5.06 -9.40
C GLY A 346 14.76 6.22 -8.66
N SER A 347 15.32 7.43 -8.80
CA SER A 347 14.78 8.69 -8.30
C SER A 347 15.00 9.82 -9.31
N ILE A 348 14.05 10.75 -9.40
CA ILE A 348 14.10 11.89 -10.32
C ILE A 348 14.12 13.19 -9.53
N PHE A 349 15.09 14.05 -9.84
CA PHE A 349 15.29 15.35 -9.25
C PHE A 349 15.03 16.43 -10.30
N VAL A 350 14.19 17.42 -9.98
CA VAL A 350 13.64 18.35 -10.98
C VAL A 350 14.05 19.78 -10.64
N GLY A 351 14.74 20.44 -11.58
CA GLY A 351 15.15 21.83 -11.50
C GLY A 351 16.51 22.05 -10.81
N ALA A 352 17.06 23.25 -11.00
CA ALA A 352 18.42 23.62 -10.59
C ALA A 352 18.68 23.62 -9.06
N PHE A 353 17.63 23.67 -8.23
CA PHE A 353 17.74 23.72 -6.77
C PHE A 353 17.39 22.40 -6.09
N THR A 354 17.39 21.30 -6.85
CA THR A 354 17.03 19.97 -6.36
C THR A 354 18.22 19.02 -6.56
N PRO A 355 19.35 19.22 -5.86
CA PRO A 355 20.53 18.36 -6.03
C PRO A 355 20.27 16.97 -5.45
N GLU A 356 21.04 15.98 -5.90
CA GLU A 356 21.02 14.60 -5.39
C GLU A 356 21.17 14.55 -3.86
N ALA A 357 22.08 15.37 -3.33
CA ALA A 357 22.33 15.51 -1.90
C ALA A 357 21.06 15.85 -1.08
N ALA A 358 20.09 16.57 -1.65
CA ALA A 358 18.85 16.81 -0.93
C ALA A 358 18.08 15.49 -0.70
N GLY A 359 18.01 14.63 -1.72
CA GLY A 359 17.37 13.31 -1.66
C GLY A 359 18.09 12.34 -0.75
N ASP A 360 19.42 12.32 -0.81
CA ASP A 360 20.26 11.40 -0.02
C ASP A 360 20.14 11.59 1.49
N TYR A 361 19.81 12.81 1.93
CA TYR A 361 19.88 13.15 3.34
C TYR A 361 18.52 13.52 3.94
N ALA A 362 17.75 14.43 3.34
CA ALA A 362 16.72 15.14 4.10
C ALA A 362 15.41 15.46 3.36
N ALA A 363 15.31 15.24 2.05
CA ALA A 363 14.09 15.58 1.29
C ALA A 363 12.92 14.62 1.56
N GLY A 364 13.21 13.38 1.98
CA GLY A 364 12.20 12.39 2.39
C GLY A 364 12.10 11.13 1.52
N PRO A 365 12.26 11.17 0.19
CA PRO A 365 12.41 9.96 -0.63
C PRO A 365 13.58 9.08 -0.19
N ASN A 366 13.52 7.80 -0.53
CA ASN A 366 14.55 6.83 -0.12
C ASN A 366 15.75 6.86 -1.07
N HIS A 367 16.97 6.90 -0.53
CA HIS A 367 18.20 6.84 -1.33
C HIS A 367 18.74 5.42 -1.55
N THR A 368 18.12 4.40 -0.95
CA THR A 368 18.48 3.01 -1.25
C THR A 368 17.76 2.65 -2.54
N LEU A 369 18.45 2.82 -3.65
CA LEU A 369 17.91 2.76 -4.99
C LEU A 369 18.51 1.61 -5.82
N PRO A 370 17.81 1.17 -6.87
CA PRO A 370 18.32 0.14 -7.77
C PRO A 370 19.37 0.72 -8.74
N THR A 371 20.58 0.18 -8.71
CA THR A 371 21.67 0.54 -9.64
C THR A 371 21.80 -0.47 -10.77
N SER A 372 22.81 -0.33 -11.62
CA SER A 372 23.16 -1.32 -12.64
C SER A 372 22.04 -1.61 -13.65
N GLY A 373 21.17 -0.62 -13.89
CA GLY A 373 20.02 -0.72 -14.79
C GLY A 373 18.81 -1.44 -14.18
N ALA A 374 18.86 -1.78 -12.89
CA ALA A 374 17.76 -2.44 -12.19
C ALA A 374 16.52 -1.54 -12.06
N ALA A 375 16.64 -0.21 -12.22
CA ALA A 375 15.51 0.73 -12.31
C ALA A 375 14.49 0.39 -13.43
N ARG A 376 14.82 -0.55 -14.34
CA ARG A 376 13.87 -1.13 -15.30
C ARG A 376 12.77 -1.98 -14.67
N ALA A 377 13.05 -2.59 -13.53
CA ALA A 377 12.17 -3.57 -12.89
C ALA A 377 11.99 -3.33 -11.38
N TYR A 378 12.86 -2.54 -10.77
CA TYR A 378 12.87 -2.23 -9.34
C TYR A 378 12.66 -0.74 -9.13
N GLY A 379 12.02 -0.38 -8.01
CA GLY A 379 12.05 0.96 -7.45
C GLY A 379 12.97 1.01 -6.23
N GLY A 380 13.10 2.18 -5.61
CA GLY A 380 13.78 2.33 -4.32
C GLY A 380 13.11 1.55 -3.19
N VAL A 381 13.79 1.47 -2.04
CA VAL A 381 13.20 0.90 -0.82
C VAL A 381 11.97 1.71 -0.39
N THR A 382 10.87 1.02 -0.12
CA THR A 382 9.59 1.59 0.36
C THR A 382 9.09 0.84 1.59
N VAL A 383 7.96 1.27 2.17
CA VAL A 383 7.28 0.53 3.26
C VAL A 383 6.88 -0.89 2.82
N GLU A 384 6.42 -1.06 1.58
CA GLU A 384 6.05 -2.35 0.99
C GLU A 384 7.22 -3.33 0.95
N ALA A 385 8.46 -2.84 0.83
CA ALA A 385 9.65 -3.69 0.80
C ALA A 385 9.82 -4.49 2.11
N PHE A 386 9.25 -4.01 3.22
CA PHE A 386 9.22 -4.65 4.53
C PHE A 386 7.95 -5.47 4.78
N GLN A 387 7.06 -5.60 3.80
CA GLN A 387 5.79 -6.31 3.92
C GLN A 387 5.71 -7.50 2.95
N LYS A 388 4.91 -8.48 3.34
CA LYS A 388 4.47 -9.62 2.54
C LYS A 388 2.95 -9.61 2.44
N THR A 389 2.41 -10.13 1.33
CA THR A 389 0.96 -10.29 1.19
C THR A 389 0.56 -11.75 1.05
N THR A 390 -0.50 -12.13 1.75
CA THR A 390 -1.08 -13.48 1.74
C THR A 390 -2.51 -13.42 1.22
N THR A 391 -2.85 -14.28 0.26
CA THR A 391 -4.21 -14.46 -0.21
C THR A 391 -4.98 -15.40 0.71
N ILE A 392 -6.24 -15.10 0.98
CA ILE A 392 -7.14 -15.90 1.80
C ILE A 392 -8.39 -16.14 0.97
N LEU A 393 -8.73 -17.40 0.74
CA LEU A 393 -9.94 -17.77 0.01
C LEU A 393 -10.91 -18.45 0.97
N ARG A 394 -12.16 -17.98 1.00
CA ARG A 394 -13.26 -18.56 1.75
C ARG A 394 -14.43 -18.79 0.81
N ALA A 395 -15.00 -19.98 0.82
CA ALA A 395 -16.19 -20.30 0.05
C ALA A 395 -17.25 -20.90 0.98
N THR A 396 -18.50 -20.49 0.82
CA THR A 396 -19.65 -21.23 1.35
C THR A 396 -19.86 -22.52 0.55
N ALA A 397 -20.76 -23.39 1.00
CA ALA A 397 -21.12 -24.59 0.25
C ALA A 397 -21.70 -24.23 -1.14
N GLU A 398 -22.55 -23.20 -1.17
CA GLU A 398 -23.19 -22.67 -2.38
C GLU A 398 -22.15 -22.06 -3.32
N GLY A 399 -21.22 -21.25 -2.79
CA GLY A 399 -20.15 -20.66 -3.60
C GLY A 399 -19.21 -21.73 -4.18
N ALA A 400 -18.87 -22.76 -3.41
CA ALA A 400 -18.10 -23.88 -3.91
C ALA A 400 -18.85 -24.67 -4.99
N ALA A 401 -20.15 -24.90 -4.82
CA ALA A 401 -21.00 -25.57 -5.81
C ALA A 401 -21.14 -24.75 -7.11
N ALA A 402 -21.29 -23.43 -7.00
CA ALA A 402 -21.38 -22.51 -8.14
C ALA A 402 -20.08 -22.48 -8.95
N MET A 403 -18.92 -22.51 -8.29
CA MET A 403 -17.60 -22.51 -8.94
C MET A 403 -17.21 -23.87 -9.53
N ALA A 404 -17.74 -24.98 -8.99
CA ALA A 404 -17.31 -26.34 -9.32
C ALA A 404 -17.38 -26.70 -10.82
N PRO A 405 -18.44 -26.37 -11.60
CA PRO A 405 -18.49 -26.70 -13.02
C PRO A 405 -17.33 -26.10 -13.82
N ALA A 406 -16.92 -24.87 -13.51
CA ALA A 406 -15.80 -24.23 -14.19
C ALA A 406 -14.48 -24.94 -13.83
N VAL A 407 -14.22 -25.16 -12.55
CA VAL A 407 -12.98 -25.80 -12.08
C VAL A 407 -12.86 -27.24 -12.58
N GLU A 408 -13.95 -28.01 -12.59
CA GLU A 408 -13.94 -29.39 -13.10
C GLU A 408 -13.60 -29.45 -14.58
N ARG A 409 -14.14 -28.54 -15.41
CA ARG A 409 -13.82 -28.50 -16.84
C ARG A 409 -12.37 -28.08 -17.08
N LEU A 410 -11.86 -27.08 -16.36
CA LEU A 410 -10.47 -26.65 -16.47
C LEU A 410 -9.51 -27.75 -16.01
N ALA A 411 -9.76 -28.36 -14.87
CA ALA A 411 -8.96 -29.49 -14.38
C ALA A 411 -9.00 -30.69 -15.33
N ALA A 412 -10.14 -30.98 -15.98
CA ALA A 412 -10.22 -32.03 -16.99
C ALA A 412 -9.43 -31.68 -18.25
N LEU A 413 -9.45 -30.42 -18.71
CA LEU A 413 -8.62 -29.94 -19.83
C LEU A 413 -7.13 -30.09 -19.54
N GLU A 414 -6.72 -29.88 -18.29
CA GLU A 414 -5.34 -30.02 -17.83
C GLU A 414 -4.96 -31.46 -17.43
N GLY A 415 -5.91 -32.41 -17.48
CA GLY A 415 -5.67 -33.80 -17.09
C GLY A 415 -5.49 -34.03 -15.57
N LEU A 416 -5.99 -33.11 -14.74
CA LEU A 416 -5.84 -33.11 -13.28
C LEU A 416 -7.10 -33.66 -12.56
N GLU A 417 -7.38 -34.96 -12.69
CA GLU A 417 -8.64 -35.56 -12.17
C GLU A 417 -8.84 -35.39 -10.65
N ALA A 418 -7.76 -35.39 -9.85
CA ALA A 418 -7.86 -35.15 -8.41
C ALA A 418 -8.37 -33.73 -8.08
N HIS A 419 -7.99 -32.73 -8.88
CA HIS A 419 -8.46 -31.35 -8.73
C HIS A 419 -9.96 -31.25 -9.09
N ALA A 420 -10.36 -31.87 -10.21
CA ALA A 420 -11.77 -31.97 -10.59
C ALA A 420 -12.60 -32.67 -9.50
N THR A 421 -12.12 -33.82 -9.01
CA THR A 421 -12.78 -34.60 -7.96
C THR A 421 -12.93 -33.81 -6.66
N ALA A 422 -11.92 -33.01 -6.27
CA ALA A 422 -12.00 -32.19 -5.06
C ALA A 422 -13.16 -31.17 -5.10
N MET A 423 -13.45 -30.60 -6.26
CA MET A 423 -14.60 -29.70 -6.45
C MET A 423 -15.90 -30.47 -6.65
N ARG A 424 -15.87 -31.58 -7.39
CA ARG A 424 -17.02 -32.46 -7.61
C ARG A 424 -17.61 -32.95 -6.29
N LEU A 425 -16.77 -33.45 -5.39
CA LEU A 425 -17.20 -33.89 -4.05
C LEU A 425 -17.83 -32.77 -3.22
N ARG A 426 -17.33 -31.53 -3.35
CA ARG A 426 -17.92 -30.37 -2.66
C ARG A 426 -19.27 -29.98 -3.26
N ARG A 427 -19.39 -29.96 -4.59
CA ARG A 427 -20.67 -29.75 -5.28
C ARG A 427 -21.68 -30.84 -4.92
N GLU A 428 -21.27 -32.09 -4.96
CA GLU A 428 -22.10 -33.23 -4.58
C GLU A 428 -22.53 -33.13 -3.12
N ARG A 429 -21.63 -32.84 -2.18
CA ARG A 429 -22.00 -32.67 -0.76
C ARG A 429 -22.84 -31.44 -0.48
N ALA A 430 -22.66 -30.36 -1.23
CA ALA A 430 -23.57 -29.22 -1.20
C ALA A 430 -24.97 -29.60 -1.70
N GLY A 431 -25.08 -30.58 -2.59
CA GLY A 431 -26.34 -31.17 -3.06
C GLY A 431 -26.84 -32.39 -2.27
N ALA A 432 -26.00 -33.08 -1.48
CA ALA A 432 -26.25 -34.39 -0.88
C ALA A 432 -26.31 -34.38 0.67
N GLN A 433 -26.47 -33.22 1.31
CA GLN A 433 -26.80 -33.21 2.74
C GLN A 433 -28.24 -33.75 2.96
N PRO A 434 -28.43 -34.85 3.71
CA PRO A 434 -29.73 -35.15 4.30
C PRO A 434 -29.98 -34.13 5.41
N GLY A 435 -30.89 -33.18 5.17
CA GLY A 435 -31.57 -32.45 6.22
C GLY A 435 -30.69 -31.67 7.21
N VAL A 436 -29.87 -30.74 6.73
CA VAL A 436 -29.76 -29.43 7.39
C VAL A 436 -29.89 -28.40 6.27
N ALA A 437 -31.14 -28.09 5.93
CA ALA A 437 -31.44 -26.83 5.28
C ALA A 437 -30.73 -25.73 6.07
N ALA A 438 -30.11 -24.77 5.39
CA ALA A 438 -29.89 -23.46 6.00
C ALA A 438 -31.19 -23.08 6.70
N ALA A 439 -31.17 -22.94 8.02
CA ALA A 439 -32.26 -22.29 8.72
C ALA A 439 -32.21 -20.82 8.26
N GLY A 440 -33.09 -20.31 7.40
CA GLY A 440 -34.24 -20.90 6.73
C GLY A 440 -34.19 -20.56 5.24
N GLY A 441 -35.34 -20.72 4.56
CA GLY A 441 -35.54 -20.23 3.19
C GLY A 441 -35.26 -18.72 3.04
N PRO A 442 -35.55 -18.09 1.89
CA PRO A 442 -35.29 -16.66 1.67
C PRO A 442 -35.70 -15.83 2.90
N ARG A 443 -34.88 -14.88 3.37
CA ARG A 443 -35.25 -13.94 4.45
C ARG A 443 -36.37 -13.04 3.95
N ALA A 444 -37.55 -13.62 3.96
CA ALA A 444 -38.76 -13.07 3.41
C ALA A 444 -39.87 -13.16 4.44
N GLY A 445 -40.76 -12.19 4.41
CA GLY A 445 -41.92 -12.11 5.28
C GLY A 445 -43.09 -11.56 4.48
N THR A 446 -44.26 -12.14 4.70
CA THR A 446 -45.51 -11.67 4.11
C THR A 446 -46.48 -11.36 5.23
N LYS A 447 -46.97 -10.12 5.28
CA LYS A 447 -47.97 -9.68 6.24
C LYS A 447 -49.17 -9.13 5.53
N ARG A 448 -50.34 -9.41 6.12
CA ARG A 448 -51.60 -8.83 5.71
C ARG A 448 -52.25 -8.19 6.94
N ARG A 449 -52.70 -6.96 6.77
CA ARG A 449 -53.42 -6.19 7.78
C ARG A 449 -54.75 -5.77 7.19
N LYS A 450 -55.83 -6.01 7.94
CA LYS A 450 -57.18 -5.65 7.53
C LYS A 450 -57.84 -4.83 8.62
N THR A 451 -58.27 -3.63 8.28
CA THR A 451 -59.00 -2.70 9.14
C THR A 451 -60.40 -2.45 8.54
N ALA A 452 -61.15 -1.50 9.10
CA ALA A 452 -62.40 -1.04 8.48
C ALA A 452 -62.14 -0.17 7.23
N GLU A 453 -60.93 0.39 7.13
CA GLU A 453 -60.52 1.40 6.15
C GLU A 453 -59.65 0.79 5.03
N THR A 454 -58.82 -0.20 5.36
CA THR A 454 -57.84 -0.77 4.43
C THR A 454 -57.73 -2.30 4.50
N ASP A 455 -57.32 -2.91 3.38
CA ASP A 455 -56.87 -4.30 3.28
C ASP A 455 -55.51 -4.33 2.57
N VAL A 456 -54.43 -4.41 3.37
CA VAL A 456 -53.04 -4.25 2.93
C VAL A 456 -52.32 -5.58 3.00
N THR A 457 -51.65 -5.97 1.92
CA THR A 457 -50.69 -7.09 1.91
C THR A 457 -49.31 -6.60 1.49
N VAL A 458 -48.29 -6.84 2.31
CA VAL A 458 -46.90 -6.54 2.01
C VAL A 458 -46.06 -7.81 2.07
N THR A 459 -45.29 -8.06 1.01
CA THR A 459 -44.27 -9.11 0.98
C THR A 459 -42.90 -8.48 0.79
N VAL A 460 -41.96 -8.83 1.65
CA VAL A 460 -40.57 -8.39 1.57
C VAL A 460 -39.67 -9.60 1.40
N ASN A 461 -38.64 -9.49 0.57
CA ASN A 461 -37.52 -10.43 0.52
C ASN A 461 -36.19 -9.67 0.58
N LEU A 462 -35.43 -9.90 1.66
CA LEU A 462 -34.16 -9.23 1.96
C LEU A 462 -32.97 -9.77 1.14
N ASP A 463 -33.07 -10.98 0.58
CA ASP A 463 -31.95 -11.68 -0.09
C ASP A 463 -32.03 -11.66 -1.63
N ARG A 464 -33.19 -11.23 -2.15
CA ARG A 464 -33.57 -10.99 -3.54
C ARG A 464 -33.42 -12.15 -4.56
N ASP A 465 -34.47 -12.32 -5.36
CA ASP A 465 -34.37 -12.24 -6.83
C ASP A 465 -35.74 -11.79 -7.42
N GLY A 466 -35.81 -10.68 -8.17
CA GLY A 466 -37.06 -10.24 -8.86
C GLY A 466 -37.44 -8.74 -8.82
N PRO A 467 -38.40 -8.31 -9.69
CA PRO A 467 -38.97 -6.96 -9.72
C PRO A 467 -39.93 -6.72 -8.54
N SER A 468 -39.98 -5.48 -8.02
CA SER A 468 -40.94 -5.05 -6.99
C SER A 468 -42.26 -4.63 -7.64
N ARG A 469 -43.40 -5.02 -7.06
CA ARG A 469 -44.75 -4.64 -7.51
C ARG A 469 -45.43 -3.84 -6.42
N ILE A 470 -45.50 -2.53 -6.59
CA ILE A 470 -46.04 -1.62 -5.57
C ILE A 470 -47.28 -0.95 -6.14
N ALA A 471 -48.41 -1.14 -5.46
CA ALA A 471 -49.69 -0.55 -5.80
C ALA A 471 -50.45 -0.21 -4.51
N THR A 472 -50.21 1.00 -3.99
CA THR A 472 -50.94 1.55 -2.85
C THR A 472 -52.14 2.40 -3.27
N GLY A 473 -52.14 2.86 -4.53
CA GLY A 473 -53.12 3.81 -5.04
C GLY A 473 -52.75 5.28 -4.77
N VAL A 474 -51.65 5.55 -4.06
CA VAL A 474 -51.05 6.87 -3.87
C VAL A 474 -49.76 6.95 -4.69
N GLY A 475 -49.82 7.53 -5.88
CA GLY A 475 -48.73 7.39 -6.88
C GLY A 475 -47.36 7.89 -6.40
N TYR A 476 -47.32 8.98 -5.62
CA TYR A 476 -46.07 9.47 -5.06
C TYR A 476 -45.50 8.54 -3.98
N PHE A 477 -46.37 7.90 -3.18
CA PHE A 477 -45.94 6.95 -2.17
C PHE A 477 -45.45 5.64 -2.78
N ASP A 478 -46.09 5.18 -3.85
CA ASP A 478 -45.61 4.06 -4.65
C ASP A 478 -44.16 4.30 -5.10
N HIS A 479 -43.89 5.52 -5.61
CA HIS A 479 -42.55 5.94 -5.97
C HIS A 479 -41.57 5.91 -4.77
N MET A 480 -41.98 6.37 -3.59
CA MET A 480 -41.12 6.33 -2.39
C MET A 480 -40.76 4.90 -1.97
N LEU A 481 -41.72 3.99 -2.02
CA LEU A 481 -41.50 2.57 -1.71
C LEU A 481 -40.60 1.90 -2.77
N GLU A 482 -40.71 2.29 -4.04
CA GLU A 482 -39.77 1.87 -5.09
C GLU A 482 -38.35 2.33 -4.79
N GLN A 483 -38.17 3.57 -4.29
CA GLN A 483 -36.86 4.05 -3.88
C GLN A 483 -36.32 3.24 -2.69
N VAL A 484 -37.14 2.89 -1.71
CA VAL A 484 -36.75 2.00 -0.61
C VAL A 484 -36.31 0.63 -1.14
N ALA A 485 -37.08 0.02 -2.03
CA ALA A 485 -36.76 -1.29 -2.60
C ALA A 485 -35.43 -1.24 -3.39
N ARG A 486 -35.29 -0.25 -4.28
CA ARG A 486 -34.11 -0.05 -5.14
C ARG A 486 -32.85 0.24 -4.32
N HIS A 487 -32.92 1.17 -3.38
CA HIS A 487 -31.77 1.58 -2.57
C HIS A 487 -31.45 0.58 -1.45
N GLY A 488 -32.49 -0.10 -0.93
CA GLY A 488 -32.42 -1.24 -0.01
C GLY A 488 -31.82 -2.49 -0.62
N GLY A 489 -31.94 -2.66 -1.93
CA GLY A 489 -31.55 -3.91 -2.60
C GLY A 489 -32.45 -5.08 -2.20
N ILE A 490 -33.72 -4.81 -1.89
CA ILE A 490 -34.72 -5.79 -1.48
C ILE A 490 -35.80 -5.93 -2.56
N ALA A 491 -36.55 -7.03 -2.56
CA ALA A 491 -37.81 -7.11 -3.31
C ALA A 491 -38.98 -6.74 -2.37
N LEU A 492 -39.86 -5.86 -2.85
CA LEU A 492 -41.00 -5.35 -2.10
C LEU A 492 -42.25 -5.43 -2.98
N ASP A 493 -43.22 -6.25 -2.56
CA ASP A 493 -44.54 -6.32 -3.18
C ASP A 493 -45.57 -5.75 -2.21
N VAL A 494 -46.35 -4.77 -2.67
CA VAL A 494 -47.37 -4.07 -1.88
C VAL A 494 -48.65 -4.04 -2.69
N ALA A 495 -49.71 -4.61 -2.13
CA ALA A 495 -51.06 -4.57 -2.69
C ALA A 495 -52.02 -4.03 -1.63
N VAL A 496 -52.81 -3.02 -2.01
CA VAL A 496 -53.73 -2.34 -1.10
C VAL A 496 -55.10 -2.18 -1.74
N GLU A 497 -56.14 -2.47 -0.97
CA GLU A 497 -57.48 -1.94 -1.19
C GLU A 497 -57.76 -0.95 -0.04
N GLY A 498 -57.71 0.35 -0.33
CA GLY A 498 -57.80 1.42 0.67
C GLY A 498 -58.98 2.36 0.42
N ASP A 499 -59.37 3.09 1.46
CA ASP A 499 -60.42 4.10 1.48
C ASP A 499 -59.95 5.47 0.95
N LEU A 500 -59.19 5.49 -0.15
CA LEU A 500 -58.59 6.70 -0.74
C LEU A 500 -59.60 7.80 -1.15
N HIS A 501 -60.90 7.49 -1.13
CA HIS A 501 -61.98 8.45 -1.32
C HIS A 501 -62.22 9.35 -0.09
N ILE A 502 -61.71 8.96 1.09
CA ILE A 502 -61.71 9.76 2.32
C ILE A 502 -60.40 10.56 2.37
N ASP A 503 -59.27 9.89 2.58
CA ASP A 503 -57.91 10.45 2.48
C ASP A 503 -56.85 9.33 2.32
N ALA A 504 -55.58 9.72 2.18
CA ALA A 504 -54.45 8.79 2.03
C ALA A 504 -53.82 8.34 3.37
N HIS A 505 -54.25 8.90 4.51
CA HIS A 505 -53.59 8.73 5.81
C HIS A 505 -53.60 7.28 6.24
N HIS A 506 -54.78 6.67 6.31
CA HIS A 506 -54.94 5.28 6.75
C HIS A 506 -54.19 4.32 5.82
N THR A 507 -54.23 4.56 4.51
CA THR A 507 -53.51 3.76 3.52
C THR A 507 -52.00 3.81 3.73
N ILE A 508 -51.40 5.00 3.88
CA ILE A 508 -49.95 5.14 4.08
C ILE A 508 -49.53 4.52 5.42
N GLU A 509 -50.27 4.81 6.49
CA GLU A 509 -49.99 4.29 7.83
C GLU A 509 -50.04 2.76 7.86
N ASP A 510 -51.14 2.16 7.39
CA ASP A 510 -51.31 0.70 7.41
C ASP A 510 -50.30 -0.01 6.50
N VAL A 511 -49.89 0.60 5.39
CA VAL A 511 -48.77 0.09 4.56
C VAL A 511 -47.46 0.12 5.33
N CYS A 512 -47.12 1.24 5.99
CA CYS A 512 -45.91 1.35 6.78
C CYS A 512 -45.87 0.38 7.96
N LEU A 513 -47.00 0.21 8.67
CA LEU A 513 -47.14 -0.78 9.73
C LEU A 513 -46.92 -2.20 9.18
N THR A 514 -47.64 -2.57 8.11
CA THR A 514 -47.56 -3.91 7.52
C THR A 514 -46.17 -4.18 6.95
N PHE A 515 -45.51 -3.17 6.36
CA PHE A 515 -44.13 -3.27 5.88
C PHE A 515 -43.14 -3.51 7.01
N GLY A 516 -43.24 -2.79 8.13
CA GLY A 516 -42.38 -3.04 9.29
C GLY A 516 -42.61 -4.42 9.92
N GLU A 517 -43.85 -4.93 9.94
CA GLU A 517 -44.12 -6.31 10.39
C GLU A 517 -43.54 -7.37 9.44
N ALA A 518 -43.65 -7.15 8.12
CA ALA A 518 -43.07 -8.04 7.11
C ALA A 518 -41.55 -8.04 7.18
N LEU A 519 -40.92 -6.87 7.38
CA LEU A 519 -39.49 -6.76 7.66
C LEU A 519 -39.09 -7.52 8.93
N ARG A 520 -39.85 -7.37 10.02
CA ARG A 520 -39.59 -8.08 11.27
C ARG A 520 -39.62 -9.60 11.09
N GLU A 521 -40.59 -10.10 10.33
CA GLU A 521 -40.67 -11.53 9.98
C GLU A 521 -39.50 -11.97 9.10
N ALA A 522 -39.14 -11.17 8.10
CA ALA A 522 -38.02 -11.45 7.19
C ALA A 522 -36.67 -11.49 7.91
N LEU A 523 -36.45 -10.61 8.91
CA LEU A 523 -35.21 -10.53 9.68
C LEU A 523 -34.92 -11.79 10.50
N ARG A 524 -35.96 -12.50 10.97
CA ARG A 524 -35.84 -13.70 11.82
C ARG A 524 -34.89 -13.47 13.01
N ASP A 525 -33.82 -14.26 13.06
CA ASP A 525 -32.75 -14.17 14.04
C ASP A 525 -31.84 -12.96 13.72
N LYS A 526 -31.71 -12.07 14.70
CA LYS A 526 -30.99 -10.81 14.55
C LYS A 526 -29.52 -10.91 14.97
N ARG A 527 -29.04 -12.11 15.34
CA ARG A 527 -27.63 -12.36 15.64
C ARG A 527 -26.74 -11.96 14.48
N GLY A 528 -25.73 -11.16 14.78
CA GLY A 528 -24.73 -10.75 13.78
C GLY A 528 -25.19 -9.65 12.82
N LEU A 529 -26.43 -9.15 12.95
CA LEU A 529 -26.91 -8.02 12.16
C LEU A 529 -26.29 -6.71 12.62
N ALA A 530 -25.86 -5.91 11.68
CA ALA A 530 -25.14 -4.69 11.96
C ALA A 530 -26.05 -3.49 12.33
N ARG A 531 -25.44 -2.47 12.94
CA ARG A 531 -26.10 -1.21 13.32
C ARG A 531 -25.51 -0.08 12.51
N PHE A 532 -26.30 0.52 11.63
CA PHE A 532 -25.74 1.43 10.63
C PHE A 532 -26.56 2.70 10.40
N GLY A 533 -25.80 3.75 10.06
CA GLY A 533 -26.29 5.00 9.50
C GLY A 533 -25.95 5.14 8.02
N PHE A 534 -26.75 5.94 7.33
CA PHE A 534 -26.48 6.40 5.98
C PHE A 534 -26.84 7.87 5.85
N GLU A 535 -26.00 8.62 5.15
CA GLU A 535 -26.23 10.02 4.84
C GLU A 535 -26.17 10.21 3.32
N LEU A 536 -27.12 10.98 2.80
CA LEU A 536 -27.34 11.20 1.38
C LEU A 536 -27.50 12.69 1.08
N PRO A 537 -26.64 13.28 0.24
CA PRO A 537 -26.95 14.52 -0.47
C PRO A 537 -27.80 14.22 -1.71
N MET A 538 -28.81 15.05 -1.96
CA MET A 538 -29.64 15.03 -3.16
C MET A 538 -30.08 16.45 -3.49
N ASP A 539 -29.48 17.02 -4.54
CA ASP A 539 -29.64 18.44 -4.91
C ASP A 539 -29.37 19.38 -3.71
N GLU A 540 -30.32 20.25 -3.37
CA GLU A 540 -30.23 21.15 -2.21
C GLU A 540 -30.59 20.47 -0.87
N THR A 541 -31.00 19.21 -0.91
CA THR A 541 -31.43 18.45 0.27
C THR A 541 -30.32 17.54 0.79
N ARG A 542 -30.22 17.43 2.12
CA ARG A 542 -29.40 16.46 2.83
C ARG A 542 -30.28 15.66 3.79
N ALA A 543 -30.25 14.34 3.68
CA ALA A 543 -30.96 13.44 4.58
C ALA A 543 -30.04 12.38 5.17
N ALA A 544 -30.25 12.03 6.44
CA ALA A 544 -29.54 10.97 7.13
C ALA A 544 -30.51 10.07 7.88
N VAL A 545 -30.27 8.76 7.83
CA VAL A 545 -31.07 7.76 8.52
C VAL A 545 -30.17 6.78 9.26
N TRP A 546 -30.47 6.52 10.53
CA TRP A 546 -29.80 5.54 11.38
C TRP A 546 -30.79 4.51 11.89
N ILE A 547 -30.42 3.23 11.79
CA ILE A 547 -31.27 2.10 12.17
C ILE A 547 -30.53 1.21 13.18
N ASP A 548 -31.16 0.98 14.33
CA ASP A 548 -30.77 -0.04 15.30
C ASP A 548 -31.87 -1.11 15.41
N LEU A 549 -31.56 -2.32 14.95
CA LEU A 549 -32.46 -3.48 14.97
C LEU A 549 -32.47 -4.20 16.33
N SER A 550 -32.32 -3.47 17.45
CA SER A 550 -32.22 -4.07 18.80
C SER A 550 -33.52 -4.64 19.37
N GLY A 551 -34.63 -4.62 18.61
CA GLY A 551 -35.93 -5.12 19.07
C GLY A 551 -36.74 -4.11 19.89
N ARG A 552 -36.25 -2.87 20.03
CA ARG A 552 -36.92 -1.80 20.79
C ARG A 552 -37.41 -0.71 19.84
N PRO A 553 -38.73 -0.46 19.76
CA PRO A 553 -39.26 0.59 18.89
C PRO A 553 -38.89 1.97 19.43
N PHE A 554 -38.35 2.81 18.55
CA PHE A 554 -38.13 4.23 18.81
C PHE A 554 -38.08 4.98 17.47
N ALA A 555 -38.71 6.14 17.37
CA ALA A 555 -38.64 6.96 16.16
C ALA A 555 -38.30 8.40 16.54
N LYS A 556 -37.32 8.97 15.83
CA LYS A 556 -37.02 10.40 15.90
C LYS A 556 -36.96 10.95 14.48
N PHE A 557 -37.71 12.01 14.22
CA PHE A 557 -37.66 12.75 12.96
C PHE A 557 -37.22 14.18 13.26
N GLU A 558 -36.11 14.61 12.67
CA GLU A 558 -35.55 15.96 12.81
C GLU A 558 -35.55 16.64 11.44
N GLY A 559 -36.30 17.72 11.30
CA GLY A 559 -36.45 18.46 10.05
C GLY A 559 -37.89 18.87 9.82
N GLU A 560 -38.09 20.05 9.24
CA GLU A 560 -39.42 20.55 8.85
C GLU A 560 -39.49 20.50 7.32
N ILE A 561 -40.40 19.68 6.79
CA ILE A 561 -40.64 19.60 5.35
C ILE A 561 -41.67 20.67 4.97
N PRO A 562 -41.34 21.62 4.07
CA PRO A 562 -42.25 22.70 3.73
C PRO A 562 -43.44 22.21 2.90
N GLY A 563 -44.56 22.95 2.95
CA GLY A 563 -45.77 22.65 2.17
C GLY A 563 -46.74 21.70 2.89
N GLU A 564 -47.86 21.41 2.23
CA GLU A 564 -48.90 20.50 2.76
C GLU A 564 -48.84 19.13 2.07
N THR A 565 -48.61 19.09 0.75
CA THR A 565 -48.55 17.85 -0.03
C THR A 565 -47.45 17.87 -1.09
N VAL A 566 -47.00 16.67 -1.50
CA VAL A 566 -46.25 16.42 -2.73
C VAL A 566 -47.07 15.47 -3.59
N GLY A 567 -47.72 16.01 -4.62
CA GLY A 567 -48.76 15.28 -5.35
C GLY A 567 -49.94 14.95 -4.41
N GLU A 568 -50.28 13.67 -4.31
CA GLU A 568 -51.34 13.16 -3.41
C GLU A 568 -50.83 12.76 -2.02
N PHE A 569 -49.53 12.91 -1.76
CA PHE A 569 -48.90 12.51 -0.50
C PHE A 569 -48.82 13.69 0.49
N PRO A 570 -49.49 13.66 1.65
CA PRO A 570 -49.34 14.69 2.67
C PRO A 570 -47.93 14.65 3.28
N VAL A 571 -47.22 15.78 3.32
CA VAL A 571 -45.79 15.78 3.73
C VAL A 571 -45.60 15.34 5.18
N GLU A 572 -46.58 15.61 6.04
CA GLU A 572 -46.60 15.15 7.44
C GLU A 572 -46.50 13.63 7.55
N MET A 573 -47.03 12.90 6.55
CA MET A 573 -46.98 11.45 6.51
C MET A 573 -45.56 10.91 6.38
N THR A 574 -44.57 11.73 6.03
CA THR A 574 -43.16 11.32 6.02
C THR A 574 -42.69 10.92 7.43
N ALA A 575 -42.93 11.78 8.42
CA ALA A 575 -42.52 11.51 9.80
C ALA A 575 -43.36 10.37 10.41
N HIS A 576 -44.67 10.33 10.08
CA HIS A 576 -45.56 9.25 10.51
C HIS A 576 -45.14 7.90 9.92
N ALA A 577 -44.81 7.84 8.62
CA ALA A 577 -44.35 6.61 7.96
C ALA A 577 -43.15 5.97 8.67
N PHE A 578 -42.12 6.75 9.00
CA PHE A 578 -40.95 6.22 9.71
C PHE A 578 -41.27 5.83 11.16
N ARG A 579 -42.21 6.52 11.81
CA ARG A 579 -42.71 6.14 13.14
C ARG A 579 -43.43 4.80 13.10
N SER A 580 -44.37 4.63 12.17
CA SER A 580 -45.13 3.39 11.98
C SER A 580 -44.21 2.22 11.65
N ILE A 581 -43.22 2.42 10.77
CA ILE A 581 -42.21 1.39 10.46
C ILE A 581 -41.41 1.03 11.71
N ALA A 582 -40.91 2.01 12.47
CA ALA A 582 -40.11 1.76 13.67
C ALA A 582 -40.87 0.97 14.74
N GLU A 583 -42.15 1.32 14.94
CA GLU A 583 -43.05 0.69 15.90
C GLU A 583 -43.29 -0.78 15.56
N SER A 584 -43.72 -1.08 14.33
CA SER A 584 -44.08 -2.44 13.95
C SER A 584 -42.87 -3.34 13.70
N LEU A 585 -41.75 -2.77 13.23
CA LEU A 585 -40.46 -3.47 13.10
C LEU A 585 -39.83 -3.80 14.46
N GLY A 586 -40.13 -2.99 15.48
CA GLY A 586 -39.44 -3.03 16.77
C GLY A 586 -37.99 -2.58 16.63
N ALA A 587 -37.75 -1.44 15.99
CA ALA A 587 -36.41 -0.89 15.76
C ALA A 587 -36.34 0.59 16.17
N ALA A 588 -35.14 1.05 16.50
CA ALA A 588 -34.89 2.47 16.65
C ALA A 588 -34.50 3.07 15.29
N ILE A 589 -35.30 4.02 14.80
CA ILE A 589 -35.08 4.72 13.53
C ILE A 589 -34.95 6.22 13.82
N HIS A 590 -33.80 6.78 13.46
CA HIS A 590 -33.58 8.22 13.51
C HIS A 590 -33.48 8.74 12.09
N VAL A 591 -34.28 9.75 11.77
CA VAL A 591 -34.28 10.44 10.48
C VAL A 591 -33.95 11.89 10.73
N LYS A 592 -33.01 12.42 9.96
CA LYS A 592 -32.70 13.85 9.90
C LYS A 592 -32.77 14.32 8.45
N VAL A 593 -33.41 15.46 8.20
CA VAL A 593 -33.49 16.06 6.87
C VAL A 593 -33.39 17.58 6.94
N GLU A 594 -32.62 18.15 6.02
CA GLU A 594 -32.43 19.58 5.82
C GLU A 594 -32.53 19.85 4.32
N GLY A 595 -33.25 20.89 3.90
CA GLY A 595 -33.47 21.20 2.48
C GLY A 595 -34.52 22.28 2.29
N GLU A 596 -34.77 22.64 1.03
CA GLU A 596 -35.74 23.69 0.67
C GLU A 596 -36.95 23.15 -0.10
N ASN A 597 -36.78 22.07 -0.88
CA ASN A 597 -37.85 21.50 -1.68
C ASN A 597 -38.48 20.28 -1.01
N ALA A 598 -39.80 20.33 -0.78
CA ALA A 598 -40.56 19.24 -0.15
C ALA A 598 -40.38 17.89 -0.85
N HIS A 599 -40.42 17.86 -2.18
CA HIS A 599 -40.24 16.65 -2.97
C HIS A 599 -38.86 16.04 -2.71
N HIS A 600 -37.81 16.85 -2.78
CA HIS A 600 -36.45 16.38 -2.59
C HIS A 600 -36.24 15.90 -1.15
N MET A 601 -36.78 16.61 -0.15
CA MET A 601 -36.72 16.23 1.26
C MET A 601 -37.38 14.87 1.53
N VAL A 602 -38.59 14.65 1.04
CA VAL A 602 -39.29 13.36 1.22
C VAL A 602 -38.52 12.24 0.54
N GLU A 603 -38.17 12.41 -0.74
CA GLU A 603 -37.47 11.38 -1.51
C GLU A 603 -36.08 11.06 -0.93
N ALA A 604 -35.34 12.06 -0.46
CA ALA A 604 -34.05 11.85 0.17
C ALA A 604 -34.17 11.02 1.46
N CYS A 605 -35.22 11.23 2.27
CA CYS A 605 -35.48 10.43 3.47
C CYS A 605 -35.69 8.95 3.12
N PHE A 606 -36.56 8.64 2.15
CA PHE A 606 -36.85 7.25 1.76
C PHE A 606 -35.64 6.57 1.10
N LYS A 607 -34.86 7.28 0.27
CA LYS A 607 -33.59 6.77 -0.29
C LYS A 607 -32.56 6.48 0.80
N ALA A 608 -32.39 7.42 1.73
CA ALA A 608 -31.46 7.26 2.85
C ALA A 608 -31.86 6.09 3.74
N PHE A 609 -33.17 5.93 4.02
CA PHE A 609 -33.70 4.78 4.75
C PHE A 609 -33.41 3.47 4.02
N GLY A 610 -33.67 3.38 2.71
CA GLY A 610 -33.33 2.19 1.90
C GLY A 610 -31.85 1.84 2.03
N ARG A 611 -30.94 2.81 1.89
CA ARG A 611 -29.50 2.57 2.03
C ARG A 611 -29.08 2.16 3.45
N ALA A 612 -29.65 2.79 4.48
CA ALA A 612 -29.41 2.44 5.87
C ALA A 612 -29.89 1.01 6.16
N LEU A 613 -31.09 0.66 5.68
CA LEU A 613 -31.67 -0.68 5.80
C LEU A 613 -30.80 -1.72 5.12
N ARG A 614 -30.33 -1.47 3.88
CA ARG A 614 -29.42 -2.38 3.16
C ARG A 614 -28.18 -2.75 3.96
N LYS A 615 -27.65 -1.79 4.74
CA LYS A 615 -26.50 -2.03 5.62
C LYS A 615 -26.92 -2.76 6.89
N ALA A 616 -27.98 -2.29 7.55
CA ALA A 616 -28.45 -2.82 8.83
C ALA A 616 -28.92 -4.29 8.76
N VAL A 617 -29.42 -4.75 7.61
CA VAL A 617 -29.87 -6.14 7.43
C VAL A 617 -28.76 -7.11 6.99
N ARG A 618 -27.51 -6.65 6.87
CA ARG A 618 -26.36 -7.53 6.56
C ARG A 618 -25.90 -8.27 7.81
N VAL A 619 -25.60 -9.55 7.63
CA VAL A 619 -24.95 -10.38 8.66
C VAL A 619 -23.43 -10.17 8.52
N GLU A 620 -22.80 -9.63 9.56
CA GLU A 620 -21.35 -9.32 9.56
C GLU A 620 -20.50 -10.32 10.37
N GLY A 621 -21.13 -11.32 10.98
CA GLY A 621 -20.48 -12.40 11.72
C GLY A 621 -21.46 -13.13 12.65
N ASP A 622 -20.98 -14.10 13.43
CA ASP A 622 -21.84 -14.89 14.34
C ASP A 622 -22.27 -14.11 15.60
N ALA A 623 -21.54 -13.04 15.95
CA ALA A 623 -21.79 -12.19 17.10
C ALA A 623 -21.16 -10.81 16.90
N LEU A 624 -21.95 -9.75 17.08
CA LEU A 624 -21.44 -8.38 17.13
C LEU A 624 -21.41 -7.89 18.59
N PRO A 625 -20.34 -7.18 19.01
CA PRO A 625 -20.28 -6.59 20.33
C PRO A 625 -21.45 -5.62 20.55
N SER A 626 -22.22 -5.84 21.61
CA SER A 626 -23.26 -4.92 22.06
C SER A 626 -23.08 -4.64 23.54
N THR A 627 -23.49 -3.45 23.98
CA THR A 627 -23.40 -2.97 25.37
C THR A 627 -24.18 -3.83 26.39
N LYS A 628 -24.87 -4.88 25.93
CA LYS A 628 -25.68 -5.81 26.74
C LYS A 628 -25.39 -7.31 26.48
N GLY A 629 -24.31 -7.66 25.77
CA GLY A 629 -24.02 -9.05 25.37
C GLY A 629 -24.31 -9.32 23.89
N MET A 630 -24.76 -10.53 23.52
CA MET A 630 -25.14 -10.84 22.13
C MET A 630 -26.61 -10.46 21.89
N LEU A 631 -26.91 -9.85 20.73
CA LEU A 631 -28.30 -9.68 20.27
C LEU A 631 -28.86 -11.07 19.99
N ALA A 632 -29.88 -11.51 20.74
CA ALA A 632 -30.57 -12.78 20.53
C ALA A 632 -31.74 -12.63 19.56
#